data_AF-A0A818P544-F1
#
_entry.id   AF-A0A818P544-F1
#
_cell.length_a   1.000
_cell.length_b   1.000
_cell.length_c   1.000
_cell.angle_alpha   90.00
_cell.angle_beta   90.00
_cell.angle_gamma   90.00
#
_symmetry.space_group_name_H-M   'P 1'
#
loop_
_entity.id
_entity.type
_entity.pdbx_description
1 polymer ?
#
loop_
_entity_poly.entity_id
_entity_poly.type
_entity_poly.pdbx_seq_one_letter_code
_entity_poly.pdbx_strand_id
1 'polypeptide(L)' 'ILNWLLFGATVVLLKPNSHMNMSYIISTIHRHQVTTIIAGPSTIRMLTAYLNDQLPRNVLVSLRTLCTVGK' A
#
# COMPACT_ATOMS: atom_id res chain seq x y z
N ILE A 1 12.03 -0.19 8.01
CA ILE A 1 11.72 -1.56 7.49
C ILE A 1 12.02 -2.65 8.53
N LEU A 2 13.15 -2.61 9.25
CA LEU A 2 13.52 -3.67 10.20
C LEU A 2 12.62 -3.78 11.45
N ASN A 3 11.92 -2.69 11.84
CA ASN A 3 11.09 -2.65 13.04
C ASN A 3 9.94 -3.68 13.03
N TRP A 4 9.31 -3.95 11.88
CA TRP A 4 8.09 -4.77 11.84
C TRP A 4 8.30 -6.27 11.92
N LEU A 5 9.45 -6.77 11.48
CA LEU A 5 9.81 -8.18 11.63
C LEU A 5 10.00 -8.54 13.12
N LEU A 6 10.40 -7.57 13.95
CA LEU A 6 10.59 -7.75 15.39
C LEU A 6 9.26 -7.85 16.16
N PHE A 7 8.13 -7.40 15.58
CA PHE A 7 6.80 -7.44 16.20
C PHE A 7 5.89 -8.55 15.62
N GLY A 8 6.44 -9.48 14.84
CA GLY A 8 5.66 -10.58 14.26
C GLY A 8 4.72 -10.17 13.12
N ALA A 9 4.99 -9.04 12.46
CA ALA A 9 4.18 -8.61 11.32
C ALA A 9 4.51 -9.42 10.05
N THR A 10 3.50 -9.68 9.23
CA THR A 10 3.66 -10.29 7.91
C THR A 10 4.05 -9.23 6.88
N VAL A 11 5.20 -9.41 6.22
CA VAL A 11 5.66 -8.52 5.15
C VAL A 11 5.21 -9.05 3.80
N VAL A 12 4.44 -8.25 3.05
CA VAL A 12 4.05 -8.55 1.67
C VAL A 12 5.02 -7.85 0.72
N LEU A 13 5.83 -8.65 0.00
CA LEU A 13 6.73 -8.12 -1.02
C LEU A 13 6.00 -8.01 -2.36
N LEU A 14 5.93 -6.79 -2.89
CA LEU A 14 5.46 -6.56 -4.25
C LEU A 14 6.48 -7.12 -5.24
N LYS A 15 5.99 -7.67 -6.35
CA LYS A 15 6.85 -8.13 -7.44
C LYS A 15 7.72 -6.96 -7.95
N PRO A 16 9.00 -7.19 -8.33
CA PRO A 16 9.88 -6.15 -8.85
C PRO A 16 9.21 -5.36 -9.99
N ASN A 17 9.47 -4.05 -10.05
CA ASN A 17 8.87 -3.07 -10.96
C ASN A 17 7.34 -2.94 -10.92
N SER A 18 6.65 -3.56 -9.97
CA SER A 18 5.17 -3.53 -9.90
C SER A 18 4.62 -2.38 -9.04
N HIS A 19 5.49 -1.56 -8.43
CA HIS A 19 5.10 -0.41 -7.60
C HIS A 19 4.52 0.76 -8.40
N MET A 20 4.65 0.75 -9.73
CA MET A 20 3.99 1.71 -10.63
C MET A 20 2.62 1.22 -11.13
N ASN A 21 2.25 -0.04 -10.87
CA ASN A 21 0.96 -0.59 -11.29
C ASN A 21 -0.04 -0.49 -10.13
N MET A 22 -0.89 0.53 -10.20
CA MET A 22 -1.83 0.84 -9.12
C MET A 22 -2.91 -0.24 -8.94
N SER A 23 -3.40 -0.84 -10.03
CA SER A 23 -4.36 -1.94 -9.97
C SER A 23 -3.78 -3.19 -9.29
N TYR A 24 -2.49 -3.48 -9.53
CA TYR A 24 -1.79 -4.55 -8.84
C TYR A 24 -1.62 -4.28 -7.34
N ILE A 25 -1.25 -3.05 -6.98
CA ILE A 25 -1.13 -2.66 -5.56
C ILE A 25 -2.47 -2.80 -4.85
N ILE A 26 -3.55 -2.27 -5.43
CA ILE A 26 -4.89 -2.34 -4.86
C ILE A 26 -5.37 -3.79 -4.70
N SER A 27 -5.21 -4.63 -5.73
CA SER A 27 -5.57 -6.05 -5.65
C SER A 27 -4.76 -6.79 -4.58
N THR A 28 -3.49 -6.41 -4.38
CA THR A 28 -2.63 -6.96 -3.32
C THR A 28 -3.11 -6.52 -1.93
N ILE A 29 -3.45 -5.24 -1.75
CA ILE A 29 -4.01 -4.71 -0.49
C ILE A 29 -5.30 -5.43 -0.13
N HIS A 30 -6.20 -5.58 -1.10
CA HIS A 30 -7.46 -6.30 -0.91
C HIS A 30 -7.25 -7.78 -0.59
N ARG A 31 -6.40 -8.47 -1.37
CA ARG A 31 -6.17 -9.91 -1.20
C ARG A 31 -5.50 -10.26 0.11
N HIS A 32 -4.54 -9.43 0.54
CA HIS A 32 -3.75 -9.70 1.76
C HIS A 32 -4.21 -8.90 2.98
N GLN A 33 -5.30 -8.13 2.85
CA GLN A 33 -5.86 -7.30 3.92
C GLN A 33 -4.78 -6.43 4.58
N VAL A 34 -3.99 -5.75 3.75
CA VAL A 34 -2.82 -5.00 4.21
C VAL A 34 -3.26 -3.89 5.16
N THR A 35 -2.74 -3.93 6.39
CA THR A 35 -3.08 -2.97 7.45
C THR A 35 -2.15 -1.77 7.49
N THR A 36 -0.93 -1.91 6.97
CA THR A 36 0.06 -0.85 6.99
C THR A 36 0.84 -0.77 5.68
N ILE A 37 0.95 0.43 5.13
CA ILE A 37 1.75 0.74 3.94
C ILE A 37 2.83 1.75 4.32
N ILE A 38 4.07 1.47 3.90
CA ILE A 38 5.13 2.48 3.84
C ILE A 38 5.42 2.76 2.38
N ALA A 39 5.27 4.00 1.96
CA ALA A 39 5.55 4.39 0.59
C ALA A 39 6.14 5.81 0.50
N GLY A 40 6.82 6.11 -0.61
CA GLY A 40 7.31 7.46 -0.86
C GLY A 40 6.19 8.44 -1.25
N PRO A 41 6.44 9.77 -1.17
CA PRO A 41 5.43 10.78 -1.48
C PRO A 41 4.82 10.63 -2.89
N SER A 42 5.61 10.23 -3.88
CA SER A 42 5.16 9.99 -5.25
C SER A 42 4.14 8.86 -5.37
N THR A 43 4.39 7.72 -4.71
CA THR A 43 3.48 6.57 -4.69
C THR A 43 2.18 6.89 -3.96
N ILE A 44 2.24 7.68 -2.88
CA ILE A 44 1.06 8.16 -2.16
C ILE A 44 0.21 9.04 -3.09
N ARG A 45 0.83 9.96 -3.83
CA ARG A 45 0.14 10.79 -4.82
C ARG A 45 -0.57 9.95 -5.89
N MET A 46 0.10 8.92 -6.42
CA MET A 46 -0.50 8.01 -7.40
C MET A 46 -1.68 7.24 -6.80
N LEU A 47 -1.54 6.72 -5.58
CA LEU A 47 -2.61 6.04 -4.84
C LEU A 47 -3.82 6.96 -4.66
N THR A 48 -3.62 8.19 -4.17
CA THR A 48 -4.70 9.15 -3.96
C THR A 48 -5.37 9.56 -5.27
N ALA A 49 -4.60 9.79 -6.34
CA ALA A 49 -5.16 10.09 -7.65
C ALA A 49 -6.03 8.94 -8.16
N TYR A 50 -5.57 7.69 -8.03
CA TYR A 50 -6.31 6.52 -8.47
C TYR A 50 -7.60 6.26 -7.67
N LEU A 51 -7.58 6.52 -6.34
CA LEU A 51 -8.77 6.42 -5.50
C LEU A 51 -9.84 7.47 -5.85
N ASN A 52 -9.42 8.67 -6.28
CA ASN A 52 -10.34 9.72 -6.72
C ASN A 52 -10.98 9.40 -8.07
N ASP A 53 -10.30 8.67 -8.95
CA ASP A 53 -10.72 8.44 -10.33
C ASP A 53 -11.54 7.15 -10.51
N GLN A 54 -11.24 6.05 -9.80
CA GLN A 54 -11.71 4.73 -10.26
C GLN A 54 -12.12 3.64 -9.24
N LEU A 55 -12.31 3.87 -7.94
CA LEU A 55 -12.66 2.74 -7.05
C LEU A 55 -13.71 3.00 -5.95
N PRO A 56 -14.53 1.97 -5.62
CA PRO A 56 -15.37 1.98 -4.44
C PRO A 56 -14.51 1.97 -3.16
N ARG A 57 -14.92 2.77 -2.16
CA ARG A 57 -14.17 3.02 -0.91
C ARG A 57 -13.91 1.77 -0.05
N ASN A 58 -14.51 0.64 -0.41
CA ASN A 58 -14.42 -0.64 0.30
C ASN A 58 -13.08 -1.36 0.12
N VAL A 59 -12.21 -0.93 -0.81
CA VAL A 59 -10.96 -1.65 -1.07
C VAL A 59 -9.87 -1.39 -0.03
N LEU A 60 -9.93 -0.26 0.67
CA LEU A 60 -8.94 0.14 1.69
C LEU A 60 -9.46 -0.02 3.12
N VAL A 61 -10.52 -0.81 3.34
CA VAL A 61 -11.16 -0.97 4.67
C VAL A 61 -10.24 -1.57 5.74
N SER A 62 -9.24 -2.34 5.32
CA SER A 62 -8.26 -2.94 6.22
C SER A 62 -7.08 -2.02 6.51
N LEU A 63 -6.89 -0.96 5.72
CA LEU A 63 -5.76 -0.05 5.85
C LEU A 63 -5.96 0.84 7.09
N ARG A 64 -5.06 0.71 8.07
CA ARG A 64 -5.10 1.48 9.33
C ARG A 64 -4.02 2.55 9.40
N THR A 65 -2.88 2.29 8.77
CA THR A 65 -1.70 3.14 8.93
C THR A 65 -0.99 3.35 7.59
N LEU A 66 -0.73 4.61 7.27
CA LEU A 66 -0.02 5.05 6.08
C LEU A 66 1.19 5.85 6.52
N CYS A 67 2.39 5.31 6.29
CA CYS A 67 3.64 5.99 6.61
C CYS A 67 4.31 6.46 5.33
N THR A 68 4.66 7.74 5.28
CA THR A 68 5.45 8.29 4.19
C THR A 68 6.93 8.17 4.52
N VAL A 69 7.74 7.71 3.56
CA VAL A 69 9.21 7.69 3.68
C VAL A 69 9.85 8.32 2.46
N GLY A 70 10.60 9.39 2.69
CA GLY A 70 11.17 10.22 1.64
C GLY A 70 11.35 11.64 2.18
N LYS A 71 12.24 12.40 1.55
CA LYS A 71 12.33 13.85 1.78
C LYS A 71 11.22 14.56 1.00
#